data_AF-A0A453EV00-F1
#
_entry.id   AF-A0A453EV00-F1
#
_cell.length_a   1.000
_cell.length_b   1.000
_cell.length_c   1.000
_cell.angle_alpha   90.00
_cell.angle_beta   90.00
_cell.angle_gamma   90.00
#
_symmetry.space_group_name_H-M   'P 1'
#
loop_
_entity.id
_entity.type
_entity.pdbx_description
1 polymer ?
#
loop_
_entity_poly.entity_id
_entity_poly.type
_entity_poly.pdbx_seq_one_letter_code
_entity_poly.pdbx_strand_id
1 'polypeptide(L)'
;SVPEVKAPVMNPAVSEAKAIDELGANLPPSKPIVRKPPKAPGLQPEVHHQHASSMGSVETRKGKIMMVSASLLQIIAQLDDNFLRSSESAHDVSKKLEATRMHYHSNHADSRGHIDHSTKIMHVITWNRSFKNLPDQEDLGVNFEIDERFETHATVLDRMLAWEKKLYDEVKAGELMKIDYQKKVDLLHKQKKRGVKLETLEKTKAAVSHLHTRYIVDMQSMDSTVSEINRLRDKQLYPKLVDLVDGMANMWSSMHRHHKSQFLTISGIRAFEVPPVPRETTDLHYKQTCELRDIVREWHMQFDKLMDHQKG
;
A
#
# COMPACT_ATOMS: atom_id res chain seq x y z
N SER A 1 -33.50 -43.74 -73.36
CA SER A 1 -34.37 -43.24 -72.29
C SER A 1 -33.87 -43.75 -70.95
N VAL A 2 -33.55 -42.83 -70.04
CA VAL A 2 -33.60 -42.83 -68.56
C VAL A 2 -32.69 -41.69 -68.08
N PRO A 3 -33.08 -40.90 -67.05
CA PRO A 3 -32.74 -39.50 -66.92
C PRO A 3 -31.64 -39.19 -65.89
N GLU A 4 -31.09 -37.99 -66.02
CA GLU A 4 -30.09 -37.35 -65.16
C GLU A 4 -30.69 -36.94 -63.81
N VAL A 5 -30.13 -37.46 -62.71
CA VAL A 5 -30.51 -37.10 -61.33
C VAL A 5 -29.55 -36.02 -60.83
N LYS A 6 -30.11 -34.83 -60.61
CA LYS A 6 -29.44 -33.63 -60.12
C LYS A 6 -29.31 -33.69 -58.59
N ALA A 7 -28.09 -33.69 -58.06
CA ALA A 7 -27.84 -33.55 -56.62
C ALA A 7 -27.90 -32.06 -56.18
N PRO A 8 -28.33 -31.76 -54.94
CA PRO A 8 -28.56 -30.38 -54.50
C PRO A 8 -27.26 -29.69 -54.07
N VAL A 9 -27.07 -28.46 -54.56
CA VAL A 9 -25.99 -27.55 -54.14
C VAL A 9 -26.39 -26.92 -52.80
N MET A 10 -25.71 -27.28 -51.72
CA MET A 10 -25.79 -26.57 -50.44
C MET A 10 -25.05 -25.23 -50.54
N ASN A 11 -25.76 -24.14 -50.30
CA ASN A 11 -25.20 -22.79 -50.23
C ASN A 11 -24.50 -22.56 -48.88
N PRO A 12 -23.22 -22.13 -48.85
CA PRO A 12 -22.47 -21.90 -47.61
C PRO A 12 -22.94 -20.68 -46.79
N ALA A 13 -23.80 -19.82 -47.35
CA ALA A 13 -24.27 -18.59 -46.69
C ALA A 13 -25.30 -18.82 -45.55
N VAL A 14 -25.92 -20.00 -45.46
CA VAL A 14 -26.92 -20.30 -44.40
C VAL A 14 -26.27 -20.93 -43.17
N SER A 15 -25.04 -21.45 -43.32
CA SER A 15 -24.25 -22.05 -42.23
C SER A 15 -23.66 -21.00 -41.28
N GLU A 16 -23.23 -19.86 -41.82
CA GLU A 16 -22.53 -18.82 -41.05
C GLU A 16 -23.49 -17.98 -40.21
N ALA A 17 -24.69 -17.70 -40.70
CA ALA A 17 -25.68 -16.90 -39.96
C ALA A 17 -26.22 -17.60 -38.70
N LYS A 18 -26.16 -18.95 -38.66
CA LYS A 18 -26.66 -19.75 -37.53
C LYS A 18 -25.63 -19.89 -36.40
N ALA A 19 -24.34 -19.77 -36.70
CA ALA A 19 -23.27 -19.88 -35.71
C ALA A 19 -23.13 -18.63 -34.84
N ILE A 20 -23.59 -17.47 -35.32
CA ILE A 20 -23.40 -16.17 -34.65
C ILE A 20 -24.45 -15.95 -33.55
N ASP A 21 -25.63 -16.57 -33.66
CA ASP A 21 -26.72 -16.46 -32.69
C ASP A 21 -26.54 -17.40 -31.48
N GLU A 22 -25.77 -18.48 -31.64
CA GLU A 22 -25.59 -19.52 -30.61
C GLU A 22 -24.46 -19.22 -29.59
N LEU A 23 -23.59 -18.23 -29.87
CA LEU A 23 -22.49 -17.81 -28.99
C LEU A 23 -22.88 -16.73 -27.96
N GLY A 24 -24.09 -16.15 -28.07
CA GLY A 24 -24.58 -15.11 -27.15
C GLY A 24 -25.25 -15.62 -25.86
N ALA A 25 -25.50 -16.93 -25.73
CA ALA A 25 -26.40 -17.47 -24.70
C ALA A 25 -25.73 -18.19 -23.51
N ASN A 26 -24.39 -18.25 -23.43
CA ASN A 26 -23.70 -19.05 -22.40
C ASN A 26 -22.72 -18.24 -21.54
N LEU A 27 -23.25 -17.41 -20.63
CA LEU A 27 -22.51 -16.86 -19.50
C LEU A 27 -23.24 -17.17 -18.17
N PRO A 28 -22.66 -17.97 -17.26
CA PRO A 28 -23.25 -18.22 -15.95
C PRO A 28 -22.86 -17.14 -14.89
N PRO A 29 -23.74 -16.82 -13.92
CA PRO A 29 -23.51 -15.75 -12.93
C PRO A 29 -22.82 -16.22 -11.62
N SER A 30 -22.19 -15.24 -10.96
CA SER A 30 -21.33 -15.29 -9.76
C SER A 30 -21.93 -15.86 -8.46
N LYS A 31 -21.07 -16.39 -7.54
CA LYS A 31 -21.28 -16.34 -6.08
C LYS A 31 -19.97 -16.22 -5.26
N PRO A 32 -19.94 -15.44 -4.15
CA PRO A 32 -18.78 -15.30 -3.25
C PRO A 32 -18.75 -16.35 -2.12
N ILE A 33 -17.54 -16.75 -1.70
CA ILE A 33 -17.30 -17.69 -0.60
C ILE A 33 -16.83 -16.92 0.64
N VAL A 34 -17.59 -17.04 1.74
CA VAL A 34 -17.28 -16.53 3.08
C VAL A 34 -16.65 -17.66 3.91
N ARG A 35 -15.54 -17.39 4.63
CA ARG A 35 -15.00 -18.30 5.66
C ARG A 35 -14.80 -17.55 6.98
N LYS A 36 -15.30 -18.16 8.08
CA LYS A 36 -15.19 -17.70 9.48
C LYS A 36 -13.86 -18.18 10.12
N PRO A 37 -13.32 -17.48 11.13
CA PRO A 37 -12.09 -17.89 11.83
C PRO A 37 -12.34 -18.85 13.02
N PRO A 38 -11.37 -19.72 13.40
CA PRO A 38 -11.47 -20.58 14.58
C PRO A 38 -10.88 -19.98 15.88
N LYS A 39 -11.35 -20.54 17.00
CA LYS A 39 -11.14 -20.19 18.42
C LYS A 39 -9.76 -20.56 18.98
N ALA A 40 -9.36 -19.83 20.03
CA ALA A 40 -8.19 -20.06 20.88
C ALA A 40 -8.38 -21.19 21.94
N PRO A 41 -7.30 -21.89 22.32
CA PRO A 41 -7.09 -22.51 23.64
C PRO A 41 -5.98 -21.73 24.40
N GLY A 42 -5.92 -21.54 25.72
CA GLY A 42 -6.24 -22.40 26.86
C GLY A 42 -5.01 -22.37 27.78
N LEU A 43 -5.17 -21.98 29.06
CA LEU A 43 -4.13 -21.67 30.04
C LEU A 43 -3.72 -22.87 30.92
N GLN A 44 -2.39 -22.98 31.21
CA GLN A 44 -1.70 -23.51 32.42
C GLN A 44 -1.71 -25.05 32.68
N PRO A 45 -0.78 -25.68 33.46
CA PRO A 45 -0.01 -25.10 34.59
C PRO A 45 1.48 -25.52 34.83
N GLU A 46 2.20 -24.58 35.45
CA GLU A 46 3.08 -24.63 36.65
C GLU A 46 3.79 -25.93 37.12
N VAL A 47 5.10 -25.83 37.38
CA VAL A 47 5.85 -26.73 38.29
C VAL A 47 6.74 -25.92 39.23
N HIS A 48 6.61 -26.25 40.51
CA HIS A 48 7.19 -25.67 41.71
C HIS A 48 8.45 -26.42 42.14
N HIS A 49 9.54 -25.72 42.49
CA HIS A 49 10.60 -26.27 43.34
C HIS A 49 11.11 -25.20 44.33
N GLN A 50 10.91 -25.48 45.62
CA GLN A 50 11.50 -24.78 46.75
C GLN A 50 12.90 -25.30 47.04
N HIS A 51 13.82 -24.42 47.43
CA HIS A 51 14.87 -24.74 48.39
C HIS A 51 15.12 -23.55 49.32
N ALA A 52 15.18 -23.87 50.61
CA ALA A 52 15.36 -22.96 51.74
C ALA A 52 16.83 -22.56 51.95
N SER A 53 17.06 -21.38 52.55
CA SER A 53 17.91 -21.24 53.76
C SER A 53 17.97 -19.79 54.30
N SER A 54 17.61 -19.69 55.58
CA SER A 54 18.21 -18.92 56.71
C SER A 54 18.65 -17.45 56.61
N MET A 55 17.87 -16.62 57.33
CA MET A 55 18.18 -15.53 58.27
C MET A 55 19.24 -14.44 57.97
N GLY A 56 18.76 -13.20 58.05
CA GLY A 56 19.53 -11.98 58.36
C GLY A 56 18.61 -10.76 58.38
N SER A 57 18.12 -10.37 59.56
CA SER A 57 17.36 -9.14 59.76
C SER A 57 18.29 -7.92 59.70
N VAL A 58 17.69 -6.74 59.44
CA VAL A 58 18.24 -5.37 59.52
C VAL A 58 18.66 -4.75 58.18
N GLU A 59 17.71 -4.10 57.49
CA GLU A 59 17.79 -2.74 56.88
C GLU A 59 16.59 -2.48 55.92
N THR A 60 15.40 -2.23 56.47
CA THR A 60 14.14 -2.17 55.69
C THR A 60 13.79 -0.83 55.05
N ARG A 61 14.68 0.19 55.05
CA ARG A 61 14.41 1.45 54.33
C ARG A 61 15.25 1.67 53.07
N LYS A 62 16.48 1.16 53.02
CA LYS A 62 17.34 1.28 51.81
C LYS A 62 16.98 0.24 50.75
N GLY A 63 16.64 -0.98 51.18
CA GLY A 63 16.20 -2.06 50.29
C GLY A 63 14.87 -1.79 49.57
N LYS A 64 13.91 -1.10 50.22
CA LYS A 64 12.61 -0.79 49.60
C LYS A 64 12.72 0.26 48.50
N ILE A 65 13.58 1.28 48.68
CA ILE A 65 13.86 2.29 47.65
C ILE A 65 14.67 1.67 46.50
N MET A 66 15.67 0.83 46.81
CA MET A 66 16.46 0.09 45.81
C MET A 66 15.58 -0.88 44.98
N MET A 67 14.63 -1.55 45.63
CA MET A 67 13.69 -2.48 44.98
C MET A 67 12.64 -1.74 44.13
N VAL A 68 12.18 -0.56 44.58
CA VAL A 68 11.29 0.30 43.78
C VAL A 68 12.04 0.95 42.61
N SER A 69 13.31 1.37 42.78
CA SER A 69 14.12 1.89 41.68
C SER A 69 14.46 0.79 40.66
N ALA A 70 14.77 -0.42 41.12
CA ALA A 70 14.96 -1.58 40.26
C ALA A 70 13.65 -1.96 39.53
N SER A 71 12.51 -1.88 40.22
CA SER A 71 11.17 -2.11 39.65
C SER A 71 10.79 -1.04 38.62
N LEU A 72 11.13 0.24 38.85
CA LEU A 72 10.86 1.33 37.91
C LEU A 72 11.72 1.21 36.66
N LEU A 73 13.01 0.88 36.82
CA LEU A 73 13.90 0.61 35.68
C LEU A 73 13.38 -0.56 34.84
N GLN A 74 12.86 -1.61 35.47
CA GLN A 74 12.26 -2.75 34.78
C GLN A 74 10.98 -2.36 34.02
N ILE A 75 10.14 -1.51 34.60
CA ILE A 75 8.94 -0.96 33.94
C ILE A 75 9.31 -0.10 32.72
N ILE A 76 10.32 0.76 32.85
CA ILE A 76 10.81 1.59 31.74
C ILE A 76 11.39 0.71 30.63
N ALA A 77 12.18 -0.31 30.97
CA ALA A 77 12.73 -1.24 30.00
C ALA A 77 11.63 -2.00 29.23
N GLN A 78 10.54 -2.39 29.91
CA GLN A 78 9.38 -3.02 29.26
C GLN A 78 8.63 -2.05 28.34
N LEU A 79 8.48 -0.79 28.73
CA LEU A 79 7.87 0.23 27.86
C LEU A 79 8.71 0.46 26.61
N ASP A 80 10.03 0.57 26.76
CA ASP A 80 10.99 0.76 25.68
C ASP A 80 10.98 -0.41 24.69
N ASP A 81 11.02 -1.66 25.19
CA ASP A 81 10.87 -2.85 24.32
C ASP A 81 9.54 -2.83 23.57
N ASN A 82 8.42 -2.46 24.21
CA ASN A 82 7.15 -2.34 23.50
C ASN A 82 7.18 -1.26 22.41
N PHE A 83 7.84 -0.12 22.61
CA PHE A 83 8.00 0.90 21.55
C PHE A 83 8.86 0.38 20.41
N LEU A 84 9.98 -0.26 20.72
CA LEU A 84 10.89 -0.80 19.72
C LEU A 84 10.20 -1.88 18.87
N ARG A 85 9.54 -2.85 19.50
CA ARG A 85 8.78 -3.92 18.83
C ARG A 85 7.64 -3.38 17.97
N SER A 86 6.96 -2.34 18.46
CA SER A 86 5.90 -1.66 17.69
C SER A 86 6.46 -1.00 16.43
N SER A 87 7.62 -0.34 16.54
CA SER A 87 8.33 0.27 15.40
C SER A 87 8.85 -0.78 14.41
N GLU A 88 9.46 -1.86 14.89
CA GLU A 88 9.95 -2.97 14.08
C GLU A 88 8.84 -3.58 13.21
N SER A 89 7.60 -3.63 13.71
CA SER A 89 6.46 -4.17 12.96
C SER A 89 6.13 -3.39 11.69
N ALA A 90 6.52 -2.11 11.60
CA ALA A 90 6.32 -1.29 10.41
C ALA A 90 7.41 -1.49 9.33
N HIS A 91 8.51 -2.17 9.67
CA HIS A 91 9.65 -2.31 8.76
C HIS A 91 9.31 -3.18 7.53
N ASP A 92 8.52 -4.24 7.70
CA ASP A 92 8.07 -5.09 6.60
C ASP A 92 7.17 -4.32 5.62
N VAL A 93 6.20 -3.55 6.14
CA VAL A 93 5.35 -2.66 5.34
C VAL A 93 6.19 -1.59 4.63
N SER A 94 7.18 -1.01 5.31
CA SER A 94 8.10 -0.03 4.72
C SER A 94 8.88 -0.61 3.54
N LYS A 95 9.25 -1.90 3.58
CA LYS A 95 9.90 -2.59 2.46
C LYS A 95 8.93 -2.81 1.30
N LYS A 96 7.71 -3.27 1.58
CA LYS A 96 6.66 -3.48 0.57
C LYS A 96 6.21 -2.18 -0.09
N LEU A 97 6.25 -1.07 0.64
CA LEU A 97 5.99 0.28 0.12
C LEU A 97 7.20 0.92 -0.54
N GLU A 98 8.38 0.29 -0.42
CA GLU A 98 9.62 0.83 -0.96
C GLU A 98 9.95 2.24 -0.43
N ALA A 99 9.49 2.59 0.77
CA ALA A 99 9.53 3.95 1.30
C ALA A 99 10.94 4.55 1.43
N THR A 100 11.98 3.70 1.44
CA THR A 100 13.40 4.10 1.48
C THR A 100 14.04 4.16 0.09
N ARG A 101 13.34 3.77 -0.97
CA ARG A 101 13.80 3.89 -2.36
C ARG A 101 13.45 5.29 -2.86
N MET A 102 14.42 6.00 -3.38
CA MET A 102 14.18 7.25 -4.09
C MET A 102 13.50 6.92 -5.43
N HIS A 103 12.17 7.09 -5.51
CA HIS A 103 11.40 6.88 -6.73
C HIS A 103 11.67 8.02 -7.75
N TYR A 104 12.75 7.92 -8.52
CA TYR A 104 13.11 8.88 -9.57
C TYR A 104 12.32 8.71 -10.89
N HIS A 105 11.09 8.19 -10.82
CA HIS A 105 10.25 7.94 -12.01
C HIS A 105 8.93 8.71 -12.00
N SER A 106 8.68 9.54 -10.99
CA SER A 106 7.53 10.44 -11.03
C SER A 106 7.76 11.54 -12.08
N ASN A 107 7.11 11.41 -13.23
CA ASN A 107 6.87 12.48 -14.21
C ASN A 107 6.03 13.65 -13.62
N HIS A 108 6.04 13.84 -12.30
CA HIS A 108 5.43 14.97 -11.61
C HIS A 108 6.38 16.15 -11.42
N ALA A 109 7.65 16.03 -11.86
CA ALA A 109 8.40 17.21 -12.25
C ALA A 109 7.80 17.70 -13.57
N ASP A 110 6.93 18.71 -13.47
CA ASP A 110 6.38 19.53 -14.55
C ASP A 110 7.23 19.45 -15.83
N SER A 111 6.64 18.96 -16.92
CA SER A 111 7.25 18.86 -18.25
C SER A 111 7.67 20.22 -18.88
N ARG A 112 7.77 21.28 -18.08
CA ARG A 112 8.28 22.60 -18.43
C ARG A 112 9.72 22.85 -18.00
N GLY A 113 10.36 21.93 -17.29
CA GLY A 113 11.74 22.08 -16.80
C GLY A 113 12.73 21.16 -17.49
N HIS A 114 13.74 21.75 -18.12
CA HIS A 114 14.95 21.13 -18.66
C HIS A 114 15.46 19.95 -17.79
N ILE A 115 15.50 18.73 -18.35
CA ILE A 115 15.99 17.53 -17.66
C ILE A 115 17.52 17.56 -17.71
N ASP A 116 18.17 17.96 -16.61
CA ASP A 116 19.63 17.97 -16.54
C ASP A 116 20.17 16.55 -16.30
N HIS A 117 20.84 15.98 -17.31
CA HIS A 117 21.48 14.67 -17.24
C HIS A 117 22.64 14.64 -16.23
N SER A 118 23.21 15.80 -15.86
CA SER A 118 24.32 15.89 -14.91
C SER A 118 23.91 15.51 -13.47
N THR A 119 22.68 15.83 -13.07
CA THR A 119 22.14 15.53 -11.73
C THR A 119 21.94 14.03 -11.51
N LYS A 120 21.59 13.30 -12.57
CA LYS A 120 21.43 11.84 -12.52
C LYS A 120 22.77 11.11 -12.31
N ILE A 121 23.86 11.62 -12.90
CA ILE A 121 25.20 11.02 -12.76
C ILE A 121 25.84 11.39 -11.42
N MET A 122 25.61 12.61 -10.91
CA MET A 122 26.21 13.05 -9.65
C MET A 122 25.71 12.27 -8.41
N HIS A 123 24.51 11.66 -8.46
CA HIS A 123 23.98 10.83 -7.37
C HIS A 123 24.38 9.34 -7.44
N VAL A 124 24.81 8.84 -8.61
CA VAL A 124 25.39 7.49 -8.75
C VAL A 124 26.74 7.41 -8.02
N ILE A 125 27.49 8.51 -7.97
CA ILE A 125 28.80 8.58 -7.31
C ILE A 125 28.65 8.63 -5.78
N THR A 126 27.62 9.30 -5.26
CA THR A 126 27.47 9.55 -3.81
C THR A 126 26.94 8.35 -3.02
N TRP A 127 26.19 7.43 -3.65
CA TRP A 127 25.64 6.25 -2.97
C TRP A 127 26.57 5.02 -2.94
N ASN A 128 27.77 5.11 -3.51
CA ASN A 128 28.72 4.00 -3.63
C ASN A 128 29.61 3.75 -2.40
N ARG A 129 29.25 4.19 -1.18
CA ARG A 129 30.15 4.11 -0.01
C ARG A 129 29.69 3.28 1.19
N SER A 130 28.73 2.35 1.06
CA SER A 130 28.45 1.40 2.15
C SER A 130 27.88 0.06 1.72
N PHE A 131 28.50 -0.64 0.77
CA PHE A 131 28.46 -2.11 0.71
C PHE A 131 29.80 -2.61 0.17
N LYS A 132 30.75 -2.87 1.07
CA LYS A 132 31.96 -3.64 0.75
C LYS A 132 31.56 -5.12 0.65
N ASN A 133 32.13 -5.79 -0.34
CA ASN A 133 32.16 -7.24 -0.62
C ASN A 133 31.11 -7.71 -1.63
N LEU A 134 31.44 -7.65 -2.92
CA LEU A 134 31.23 -8.72 -3.89
C LEU A 134 32.29 -8.58 -5.01
N PRO A 135 32.80 -9.68 -5.60
CA PRO A 135 33.86 -9.62 -6.60
C PRO A 135 33.34 -9.03 -7.90
N ASP A 136 34.23 -8.27 -8.51
CA ASP A 136 34.12 -7.68 -9.84
C ASP A 136 33.80 -8.77 -10.88
N GLN A 137 32.69 -8.62 -11.61
CA GLN A 137 32.43 -9.40 -12.81
C GLN A 137 31.98 -8.45 -13.91
N GLU A 138 32.99 -7.95 -14.60
CA GLU A 138 32.89 -7.42 -15.95
C GLU A 138 32.34 -8.51 -16.89
N ASP A 139 31.56 -8.07 -17.89
CA ASP A 139 31.03 -8.82 -19.03
C ASP A 139 29.77 -9.65 -18.78
N LEU A 140 28.63 -9.18 -19.33
CA LEU A 140 27.71 -9.99 -20.13
C LEU A 140 26.58 -9.13 -20.72
N GLY A 141 26.48 -9.18 -22.05
CA GLY A 141 25.52 -8.43 -22.84
C GLY A 141 24.06 -8.83 -22.63
N VAL A 142 23.20 -7.85 -22.87
CA VAL A 142 21.85 -7.95 -23.47
C VAL A 142 21.03 -9.19 -23.11
N ASN A 143 20.91 -9.50 -21.82
CA ASN A 143 19.77 -10.25 -21.32
C ASN A 143 19.05 -9.36 -20.33
N PHE A 144 17.93 -8.77 -20.76
CA PHE A 144 17.02 -7.99 -19.91
C PHE A 144 16.21 -8.96 -19.04
N GLU A 145 16.87 -9.89 -18.37
CA GLU A 145 16.31 -10.55 -17.21
C GLU A 145 16.31 -9.49 -16.11
N ILE A 146 15.18 -8.80 -16.03
CA ILE A 146 14.82 -7.98 -14.87
C ILE A 146 14.83 -8.94 -13.69
N ASP A 147 15.97 -8.97 -12.99
CA ASP A 147 16.14 -9.68 -11.72
C ASP A 147 14.90 -9.39 -10.86
N GLU A 148 14.26 -10.44 -10.37
CA GLU A 148 12.96 -10.42 -9.68
C GLU A 148 12.94 -9.42 -8.49
N ARG A 149 14.13 -9.01 -8.02
CA ARG A 149 14.38 -7.89 -7.09
C ARG A 149 14.05 -6.49 -7.60
N PHE A 150 13.84 -6.27 -8.89
CA PHE A 150 13.55 -4.96 -9.48
C PHE A 150 12.07 -4.77 -9.83
N GLU A 151 11.22 -5.80 -9.70
CA GLU A 151 9.79 -5.68 -10.00
C GLU A 151 9.02 -5.09 -8.81
N THR A 152 9.08 -3.77 -8.71
CA THR A 152 8.41 -2.91 -7.73
C THR A 152 6.95 -2.61 -8.11
N HIS A 153 6.12 -2.13 -7.17
CA HIS A 153 4.78 -1.64 -7.53
C HIS A 153 4.85 -0.51 -8.57
N ALA A 154 5.84 0.38 -8.44
CA ALA A 154 6.06 1.49 -9.36
C ALA A 154 6.38 1.02 -10.79
N THR A 155 7.29 0.04 -10.96
CA THR A 155 7.67 -0.47 -12.29
C THR A 155 6.55 -1.25 -12.99
N VAL A 156 5.67 -1.91 -12.23
CA VAL A 156 4.45 -2.52 -12.79
C VAL A 156 3.51 -1.44 -13.31
N LEU A 157 3.29 -0.38 -12.52
CA LEU A 157 2.45 0.76 -12.93
C LEU A 157 3.02 1.51 -14.14
N ASP A 158 4.34 1.72 -14.20
CA ASP A 158 4.99 2.36 -15.35
C ASP A 158 4.81 1.56 -16.65
N ARG A 159 4.95 0.23 -16.57
CA ARG A 159 4.70 -0.66 -17.72
C ARG A 159 3.22 -0.64 -18.11
N MET A 160 2.31 -0.69 -17.15
CA MET A 160 0.87 -0.58 -17.43
C MET A 160 0.55 0.74 -18.16
N LEU A 161 1.09 1.87 -17.68
CA LEU A 161 0.90 3.17 -18.32
C LEU A 161 1.45 3.21 -19.75
N ALA A 162 2.60 2.57 -20.01
CA ALA A 162 3.16 2.47 -21.36
C ALA A 162 2.23 1.67 -22.30
N TRP A 163 1.69 0.55 -21.81
CA TRP A 163 0.72 -0.25 -22.58
C TRP A 163 -0.62 0.48 -22.79
N GLU A 164 -1.11 1.24 -21.80
CA GLU A 164 -2.32 2.06 -21.94
C GLU A 164 -2.14 3.16 -22.99
N LYS A 165 -0.98 3.83 -23.01
CA LYS A 165 -0.64 4.81 -24.05
C LYS A 165 -0.61 4.17 -25.44
N LYS A 166 0.01 2.99 -25.56
CA LYS A 166 0.00 2.24 -26.81
C LYS A 166 -1.43 1.87 -27.24
N LEU A 167 -2.26 1.36 -26.33
CA LEU A 167 -3.65 1.02 -26.61
C LEU A 167 -4.43 2.23 -27.10
N TYR A 168 -4.21 3.40 -26.51
CA TYR A 168 -4.85 4.64 -26.96
C TYR A 168 -4.52 4.96 -28.43
N ASP A 169 -3.25 4.85 -28.82
CA ASP A 169 -2.82 5.10 -30.20
C ASP A 169 -3.38 4.03 -31.16
N GLU A 170 -3.39 2.76 -30.75
CA GLU A 170 -3.98 1.66 -31.53
C GLU A 170 -5.49 1.85 -31.73
N VAL A 171 -6.25 2.23 -30.70
CA VAL A 171 -7.69 2.52 -30.79
C VAL A 171 -7.95 3.70 -31.73
N LYS A 172 -7.16 4.77 -31.62
CA LYS A 172 -7.29 5.94 -32.49
C LYS A 172 -7.05 5.58 -33.96
N ALA A 173 -6.03 4.77 -34.25
CA ALA A 173 -5.74 4.29 -35.60
C ALA A 173 -6.83 3.31 -36.10
N GLY A 174 -7.28 2.40 -35.24
CA GLY A 174 -8.31 1.40 -35.53
C GLY A 174 -9.67 2.03 -35.88
N GLU A 175 -10.07 3.10 -35.20
CA GLU A 175 -11.31 3.83 -35.53
C GLU A 175 -11.24 4.51 -36.90
N LEU A 176 -10.08 5.08 -37.27
CA LEU A 176 -9.88 5.62 -38.63
C LEU A 176 -9.96 4.51 -39.69
N MET A 177 -9.32 3.37 -39.44
CA MET A 177 -9.38 2.20 -40.32
C MET A 177 -10.81 1.70 -40.52
N LYS A 178 -11.58 1.60 -39.43
CA LYS A 178 -12.99 1.20 -39.45
C LYS A 178 -13.85 2.14 -40.28
N ILE A 179 -13.66 3.46 -40.13
CA ILE A 179 -14.37 4.47 -40.91
C ILE A 179 -14.05 4.31 -42.40
N ASP A 180 -12.78 4.14 -42.77
CA ASP A 180 -12.37 4.02 -44.17
C ASP A 180 -12.84 2.69 -44.80
N TYR A 181 -12.81 1.60 -44.04
CA TYR A 181 -13.43 0.33 -44.42
C TYR A 181 -14.93 0.52 -44.72
N GLN A 182 -15.69 1.14 -43.80
CA GLN A 182 -17.12 1.36 -43.98
C GLN A 182 -17.44 2.23 -45.20
N LYS A 183 -16.70 3.34 -45.40
CA LYS A 183 -16.83 4.20 -46.59
C LYS A 183 -16.61 3.41 -47.88
N LYS A 184 -15.64 2.50 -47.91
CA LYS A 184 -15.36 1.67 -49.10
C LYS A 184 -16.42 0.60 -49.33
N VAL A 185 -16.97 0.00 -48.28
CA VAL A 185 -18.11 -0.91 -48.37
C VAL A 185 -19.33 -0.18 -48.95
N ASP A 186 -19.63 1.02 -48.47
CA ASP A 186 -20.75 1.83 -48.98
C ASP A 186 -20.55 2.23 -50.44
N LEU A 187 -19.31 2.56 -50.84
CA LEU A 187 -18.96 2.83 -52.23
C LEU A 187 -19.21 1.59 -53.11
N LEU A 188 -18.78 0.40 -52.67
CA LEU A 188 -18.99 -0.85 -53.38
C LEU A 188 -20.49 -1.13 -53.58
N HIS A 189 -21.30 -0.93 -52.53
CA HIS A 189 -22.76 -1.07 -52.62
C HIS A 189 -23.39 -0.09 -53.62
N LYS A 190 -22.94 1.17 -53.64
CA LYS A 190 -23.41 2.17 -54.61
C LYS A 190 -23.03 1.80 -56.05
N GLN A 191 -21.82 1.31 -56.28
CA GLN A 191 -21.37 0.86 -57.60
C GLN A 191 -22.17 -0.37 -58.09
N LYS A 192 -22.44 -1.34 -57.21
CA LYS A 192 -23.26 -2.51 -57.52
C LYS A 192 -24.68 -2.13 -57.95
N LYS A 193 -25.29 -1.13 -57.32
CA LYS A 193 -26.63 -0.62 -57.68
C LYS A 193 -26.64 0.14 -59.01
N ARG A 194 -25.56 0.86 -59.34
CA ARG A 194 -25.47 1.69 -60.56
C ARG A 194 -25.02 0.93 -61.81
N GLY A 195 -24.63 -0.34 -61.69
CA GLY A 195 -24.18 -1.14 -62.83
C GLY A 195 -22.86 -0.64 -63.44
N VAL A 196 -21.89 -0.27 -62.59
CA VAL A 196 -20.57 0.22 -63.06
C VAL A 196 -19.78 -0.91 -63.73
N LYS A 197 -18.86 -0.57 -64.65
CA LYS A 197 -17.97 -1.52 -65.36
C LYS A 197 -17.35 -2.56 -64.42
N LEU A 198 -17.36 -3.83 -64.83
CA LEU A 198 -16.89 -4.97 -64.04
C LEU A 198 -15.48 -4.74 -63.46
N GLU A 199 -14.54 -4.26 -64.28
CA GLU A 199 -13.15 -4.00 -63.85
C GLU A 199 -13.06 -3.02 -62.67
N THR A 200 -13.88 -1.96 -62.67
CA THR A 200 -13.89 -0.96 -61.58
C THR A 200 -14.55 -1.51 -60.30
N LEU A 201 -15.53 -2.40 -60.45
CA LEU A 201 -16.19 -3.07 -59.35
C LEU A 201 -15.22 -4.06 -58.66
N GLU A 202 -14.47 -4.82 -59.45
CA GLU A 202 -13.46 -5.77 -58.94
C GLU A 202 -12.33 -5.05 -58.20
N LYS A 203 -11.82 -3.93 -58.74
CA LYS A 203 -10.84 -3.09 -58.04
C LYS A 203 -11.35 -2.60 -56.68
N THR A 204 -12.62 -2.19 -56.62
CA THR A 204 -13.23 -1.74 -55.35
C THR A 204 -13.43 -2.90 -54.37
N LYS A 205 -13.82 -4.09 -54.86
CA LYS A 205 -13.95 -5.31 -54.05
C LYS A 205 -12.60 -5.76 -53.45
N ALA A 206 -11.52 -5.67 -54.25
CA ALA A 206 -10.17 -5.96 -53.78
C ALA A 206 -9.75 -4.99 -52.66
N ALA A 207 -10.01 -3.68 -52.83
CA ALA A 207 -9.72 -2.68 -51.80
C ALA A 207 -10.52 -2.91 -50.51
N VAL A 208 -11.80 -3.26 -50.60
CA VAL A 208 -12.63 -3.62 -49.43
C VAL A 208 -12.06 -4.84 -48.70
N SER A 209 -11.66 -5.89 -49.43
CA SER A 209 -11.10 -7.11 -48.83
C SER A 209 -9.76 -6.84 -48.14
N HIS A 210 -8.91 -6.00 -48.74
CA HIS A 210 -7.65 -5.57 -48.13
C HIS A 210 -7.88 -4.77 -46.84
N LEU A 211 -8.78 -3.78 -46.87
CA LEU A 211 -9.13 -2.99 -45.67
C LEU A 211 -9.76 -3.85 -44.58
N HIS A 212 -10.61 -4.81 -44.93
CA HIS A 212 -11.19 -5.75 -43.97
C HIS A 212 -10.10 -6.54 -43.25
N THR A 213 -9.16 -7.12 -44.01
CA THR A 213 -8.06 -7.90 -43.43
C THR A 213 -7.23 -7.04 -42.47
N ARG A 214 -6.91 -5.79 -42.85
CA ARG A 214 -6.21 -4.86 -41.96
C ARG A 214 -7.01 -4.52 -40.70
N TYR A 215 -8.30 -4.22 -40.85
CA TYR A 215 -9.18 -3.94 -39.71
C TYR A 215 -9.23 -5.09 -38.70
N ILE A 216 -9.32 -6.34 -39.18
CA ILE A 216 -9.31 -7.52 -38.30
C ILE A 216 -7.95 -7.67 -37.60
N VAL A 217 -6.84 -7.49 -38.30
CA VAL A 217 -5.50 -7.55 -37.71
C VAL A 217 -5.30 -6.45 -36.65
N ASP A 218 -5.74 -5.22 -36.94
CA ASP A 218 -5.66 -4.10 -35.99
C ASP A 218 -6.50 -4.39 -34.74
N MET A 219 -7.69 -4.99 -34.90
CA MET A 219 -8.54 -5.44 -33.79
C MET A 219 -7.85 -6.48 -32.90
N GLN A 220 -7.23 -7.50 -33.51
CA GLN A 220 -6.48 -8.53 -32.77
C GLN A 220 -5.24 -7.97 -32.06
N SER A 221 -4.58 -6.97 -32.64
CA SER A 221 -3.47 -6.27 -31.99
C SER A 221 -3.94 -5.55 -30.72
N MET A 222 -5.07 -4.83 -30.80
CA MET A 222 -5.66 -4.17 -29.63
C MET A 222 -6.05 -5.18 -28.53
N ASP A 223 -6.69 -6.29 -28.89
CA ASP A 223 -7.06 -7.35 -27.93
C ASP A 223 -5.82 -7.92 -27.22
N SER A 224 -4.71 -8.05 -27.93
CA SER A 224 -3.43 -8.50 -27.37
C SER A 224 -2.85 -7.48 -26.39
N THR A 225 -2.86 -6.19 -26.76
CA THR A 225 -2.45 -5.08 -25.89
C THR A 225 -3.30 -5.01 -24.62
N VAL A 226 -4.64 -5.14 -24.73
CA VAL A 226 -5.57 -5.18 -23.58
C VAL A 226 -5.28 -6.38 -22.69
N SER A 227 -5.04 -7.55 -23.28
CA SER A 227 -4.72 -8.77 -22.53
C SER A 227 -3.44 -8.62 -21.71
N GLU A 228 -2.44 -7.93 -22.25
CA GLU A 228 -1.20 -7.64 -21.54
C GLU A 228 -1.39 -6.66 -20.37
N ILE A 229 -2.21 -5.62 -20.54
CA ILE A 229 -2.59 -4.71 -19.44
C ILE A 229 -3.31 -5.49 -18.33
N ASN A 230 -4.28 -6.33 -18.68
CA ASN A 230 -4.99 -7.17 -17.73
C ASN A 230 -4.06 -8.15 -17.01
N ARG A 231 -3.08 -8.73 -17.73
CA ARG A 231 -2.06 -9.61 -17.13
C ARG A 231 -1.22 -8.86 -16.09
N LEU A 232 -0.74 -7.65 -16.41
CA LEU A 232 0.02 -6.82 -15.47
C LEU A 232 -0.82 -6.47 -14.23
N ARG A 233 -2.08 -6.06 -14.43
CA ARG A 233 -3.02 -5.74 -13.34
C ARG A 233 -3.27 -6.95 -12.43
N ASP A 234 -3.66 -8.07 -13.02
CA ASP A 234 -4.23 -9.20 -12.26
C ASP A 234 -3.16 -10.17 -11.76
N LYS A 235 -2.08 -10.35 -12.52
CA LYS A 235 -1.03 -11.33 -12.19
C LYS A 235 0.17 -10.72 -11.47
N GLN A 236 0.40 -9.41 -11.59
CA GLN A 236 1.55 -8.77 -10.95
C GLN A 236 1.14 -7.73 -9.91
N LEU A 237 0.32 -6.74 -10.29
CA LEU A 237 -0.04 -5.66 -9.37
C LEU A 237 -0.94 -6.15 -8.23
N TYR A 238 -2.00 -6.89 -8.56
CA TYR A 238 -2.98 -7.34 -7.57
C TYR A 238 -2.36 -8.17 -6.43
N PRO A 239 -1.54 -9.23 -6.68
CA PRO A 239 -0.91 -9.99 -5.59
C PRO A 239 -0.01 -9.12 -4.70
N LYS A 240 0.73 -8.18 -5.28
CA LYS A 240 1.60 -7.26 -4.52
C LYS A 240 0.77 -6.30 -3.64
N LEU A 241 -0.41 -5.89 -4.09
CA LEU A 241 -1.33 -5.07 -3.29
C LEU A 241 -1.97 -5.89 -2.15
N VAL A 242 -2.33 -7.15 -2.41
CA VAL A 242 -2.86 -8.04 -1.37
C VAL A 242 -1.82 -8.27 -0.28
N ASP A 243 -0.57 -8.58 -0.67
CA ASP A 243 0.54 -8.78 0.25
C ASP A 243 0.85 -7.51 1.07
N LEU A 244 0.74 -6.33 0.46
CA LEU A 244 0.86 -5.06 1.17
C LEU A 244 -0.25 -4.86 2.22
N VAL A 245 -1.51 -5.13 1.85
CA VAL A 245 -2.65 -4.99 2.77
C VAL A 245 -2.55 -5.98 3.93
N ASP A 246 -2.14 -7.23 3.67
CA ASP A 246 -1.91 -8.23 4.71
C ASP A 246 -0.78 -7.79 5.66
N GLY A 247 0.35 -7.32 5.11
CA GLY A 247 1.44 -6.74 5.88
C GLY A 247 0.99 -5.57 6.77
N MET A 248 0.16 -4.67 6.24
CA MET A 248 -0.42 -3.57 7.03
C MET A 248 -1.32 -4.08 8.15
N ALA A 249 -2.17 -5.07 7.89
CA ALA A 249 -3.05 -5.65 8.92
C ALA A 249 -2.23 -6.29 10.06
N ASN A 250 -1.15 -6.99 9.73
CA ASN A 250 -0.24 -7.59 10.70
C ASN A 250 0.50 -6.51 11.52
N MET A 251 1.01 -5.46 10.86
CA MET A 251 1.63 -4.30 11.51
C MET A 251 0.65 -3.66 12.52
N TRP A 252 -0.56 -3.32 12.10
CA TRP A 252 -1.55 -2.69 12.99
C TRP A 252 -1.95 -3.58 14.16
N SER A 253 -2.05 -4.90 13.95
CA SER A 253 -2.34 -5.86 15.01
C SER A 253 -1.21 -5.91 16.06
N SER A 254 0.05 -5.91 15.61
CA SER A 254 1.22 -5.86 16.49
C SER A 254 1.26 -4.53 17.25
N MET A 255 1.12 -3.42 16.55
CA MET A 255 1.08 -2.06 17.10
C MET A 255 0.01 -1.93 18.19
N HIS A 256 -1.20 -2.43 17.92
CA HIS A 256 -2.29 -2.43 18.90
C HIS A 256 -1.95 -3.24 20.15
N ARG A 257 -1.35 -4.42 20.00
CA ARG A 257 -0.93 -5.26 21.13
C ARG A 257 0.11 -4.56 22.00
N HIS A 258 1.13 -3.95 21.40
CA HIS A 258 2.18 -3.23 22.13
C HIS A 258 1.65 -1.97 22.80
N HIS A 259 0.83 -1.17 22.12
CA HIS A 259 0.18 0.00 22.74
C HIS A 259 -0.78 -0.38 23.88
N LYS A 260 -1.51 -1.49 23.75
CA LYS A 260 -2.34 -2.01 24.85
C LYS A 260 -1.48 -2.41 26.05
N SER A 261 -0.34 -3.06 25.82
CA SER A 261 0.63 -3.39 26.87
C SER A 261 1.16 -2.13 27.57
N GLN A 262 1.60 -1.13 26.79
CA GLN A 262 2.05 0.16 27.30
C GLN A 262 0.97 0.85 28.15
N PHE A 263 -0.27 0.85 27.67
CA PHE A 263 -1.41 1.43 28.37
C PHE A 263 -1.68 0.75 29.71
N LEU A 264 -1.63 -0.59 29.76
CA LEU A 264 -1.81 -1.34 31.02
C LEU A 264 -0.69 -1.03 32.02
N THR A 265 0.56 -0.98 31.56
CA THR A 265 1.72 -0.63 32.39
C THR A 265 1.58 0.78 32.97
N ILE A 266 1.27 1.78 32.15
CA ILE A 266 1.09 3.18 32.60
C ILE A 266 -0.10 3.31 33.55
N SER A 267 -1.22 2.65 33.25
CA SER A 267 -2.40 2.65 34.12
C SER A 267 -2.10 2.03 35.49
N GLY A 268 -1.29 0.96 35.51
CA GLY A 268 -0.78 0.36 36.75
C GLY A 268 0.04 1.35 37.56
N ILE A 269 1.03 2.03 36.94
CA ILE A 269 1.86 3.04 37.62
C ILE A 269 1.00 4.16 38.20
N ARG A 270 0.04 4.67 37.43
CA ARG A 270 -0.86 5.75 37.87
C ARG A 270 -1.74 5.32 39.04
N ALA A 271 -2.14 4.06 39.12
CA ALA A 271 -2.85 3.52 40.29
C ALA A 271 -1.95 3.41 41.54
N PHE A 272 -0.63 3.37 41.38
CA PHE A 272 0.37 3.39 42.46
C PHE A 272 0.87 4.80 42.81
N GLU A 273 0.51 5.84 42.07
CA GLU A 273 0.71 7.21 42.51
C GLU A 273 -0.10 7.39 43.81
N VAL A 274 0.61 7.27 44.94
CA VAL A 274 0.11 7.61 46.26
C VAL A 274 -0.56 8.98 46.12
N PRO A 275 -1.83 9.16 46.55
CA PRO A 275 -2.44 10.49 46.62
C PRO A 275 -1.41 11.41 47.26
N PRO A 276 -1.17 12.63 46.75
CA PRO A 276 -0.09 13.47 47.25
C PRO A 276 -0.20 13.46 48.76
N VAL A 277 0.69 12.73 49.43
CA VAL A 277 0.69 12.64 50.88
C VAL A 277 0.74 14.10 51.27
N PRO A 278 -0.26 14.66 51.97
CA PRO A 278 -0.10 15.98 52.51
C PRO A 278 1.22 15.89 53.23
N ARG A 279 2.27 16.57 52.73
CA ARG A 279 3.55 16.58 53.41
C ARG A 279 3.19 17.17 54.74
N GLU A 280 2.99 16.34 55.75
CA GLU A 280 2.67 16.79 57.08
C GLU A 280 3.84 17.68 57.42
N THR A 281 3.55 18.98 57.37
CA THR A 281 4.54 20.02 57.61
C THR A 281 5.04 19.74 59.01
N THR A 282 6.31 19.37 59.15
CA THR A 282 6.97 19.11 60.44
C THR A 282 6.52 20.12 61.49
N ASP A 283 6.43 19.78 62.77
CA ASP A 283 6.00 20.72 63.84
C ASP A 283 6.72 22.09 63.77
N LEU A 284 7.97 22.09 63.30
CA LEU A 284 8.72 23.31 62.99
C LEU A 284 8.03 24.21 61.94
N HIS A 285 7.58 23.65 60.82
CA HIS A 285 6.85 24.36 59.78
C HIS A 285 5.49 24.87 60.27
N TYR A 286 4.79 24.09 61.11
CA TYR A 286 3.56 24.55 61.75
C TYR A 286 3.83 25.77 62.65
N LYS A 287 4.91 25.72 63.45
CA LYS A 287 5.33 26.83 64.30
C LYS A 287 5.70 28.07 63.49
N GLN A 288 6.51 27.91 62.44
CA GLN A 288 6.87 28.99 61.52
C GLN A 288 5.64 29.60 60.82
N THR A 289 4.66 28.77 60.45
CA THR A 289 3.40 29.25 59.84
C THR A 289 2.56 30.04 60.85
N CYS A 290 2.54 29.64 62.11
CA CYS A 290 1.88 30.39 63.18
C CYS A 290 2.57 31.74 63.43
N GLU A 291 3.91 31.76 63.53
CA GLU A 291 4.68 32.99 63.71
C GLU A 291 4.46 33.97 62.54
N LEU A 292 4.50 33.47 61.31
CA LEU A 292 4.21 34.29 60.12
C LEU A 292 2.79 34.87 60.18
N ARG A 293 1.79 34.04 60.51
CA ARG A 293 0.39 34.49 60.62
C ARG A 293 0.24 35.59 61.66
N ASP A 294 0.93 35.50 62.78
CA ASP A 294 0.84 36.48 63.85
C ASP A 294 1.52 37.81 63.42
N ILE A 295 2.65 37.74 62.70
CA ILE A 295 3.29 38.91 62.08
C ILE A 295 2.37 39.59 61.06
N VAL A 296 1.73 38.81 60.17
CA VAL A 296 0.79 39.36 59.17
C VAL A 296 -0.41 40.03 59.84
N ARG A 297 -0.91 39.46 60.94
CA ARG A 297 -2.02 40.05 61.71
C ARG A 297 -1.63 41.38 62.33
N GLU A 298 -0.44 41.47 62.91
CA GLU A 298 0.08 42.72 63.45
C GLU A 298 0.26 43.75 62.34
N TRP A 299 0.84 43.36 61.21
CA TRP A 299 1.00 44.23 60.06
C TRP A 299 -0.34 44.76 59.55
N HIS A 300 -1.36 43.90 59.45
CA HIS A 300 -2.71 44.31 59.05
C HIS A 300 -3.31 45.31 60.05
N MET A 301 -3.16 45.09 61.36
CA MET A 301 -3.67 46.01 62.38
C MET A 301 -2.97 47.37 62.33
N GLN A 302 -1.66 47.40 62.11
CA GLN A 302 -0.91 48.64 61.95
C GLN A 302 -1.25 49.35 60.63
N PHE A 303 -1.50 48.60 59.57
CA PHE A 303 -1.97 49.12 58.30
C PHE A 303 -3.37 49.74 58.42
N ASP A 304 -4.31 49.06 59.09
CA ASP A 304 -5.65 49.59 59.36
C ASP A 304 -5.58 50.90 60.16
N LYS A 305 -4.75 50.94 61.22
CA LYS A 305 -4.49 52.19 61.96
C LYS A 305 -3.98 53.27 61.02
N LEU A 306 -2.97 53.00 60.18
CA LEU A 306 -2.45 53.98 59.23
C LEU A 306 -3.55 54.50 58.30
N MET A 307 -4.37 53.60 57.75
CA MET A 307 -5.49 53.94 56.87
C MET A 307 -6.54 54.79 57.58
N ASP A 308 -6.83 54.53 58.85
CA ASP A 308 -7.77 55.34 59.65
C ASP A 308 -7.20 56.73 59.97
N HIS A 309 -5.89 56.86 60.18
CA HIS A 309 -5.23 58.16 60.34
C HIS A 309 -5.17 58.97 59.02
N GLN A 310 -5.30 58.32 57.86
CA GLN A 310 -5.36 58.99 56.54
C GLN A 310 -6.79 59.36 56.11
N LYS A 311 -7.83 58.94 56.84
CA LYS A 311 -9.23 59.29 56.57
C LYS A 311 -9.72 60.55 57.32
N GLY A 312 -8.78 61.35 57.84
CA GLY A 312 -9.02 62.67 58.44
C GLY A 312 -8.60 63.79 57.49
#